data_AF-A0A368JMB3-F1
#
_entry.id   AF-A0A368JMB3-F1
#
_cell.length_a   1.000
_cell.length_b   1.000
_cell.length_c   1.000
_cell.angle_alpha   90.00
_cell.angle_beta   90.00
_cell.angle_gamma   90.00
#
_symmetry.space_group_name_H-M   'P 1'
#
loop_
_entity.id
_entity.type
_entity.pdbx_description
1 polymer ?
#
loop_
_entity_poly.entity_id
_entity_poly.type
_entity_poly.pdbx_seq_one_letter_code
_entity_poly.pdbx_strand_id
1 'polypeptide(L)'
;MVKYRFYPTLLNTFSRYLSGGNFTMQQLLDTINRVPAPTTVAQERGSRFEDAVIKGEDEERFNADILEKFRRHLPRPIIETQVYCQYEIDDVLFYGYVDLIGKYKAVDIKTTASYQHPRFTFNHQNLYLHALKKRGIRLMEYLITDFKEVYVESYSLTHPIEKQLEEIRLFKQFLEEHRELISDPKIFVTPE
;
A
#
# COMPACT_ATOMS: atom_id res chain seq x y z
N MET A 1 18.62 16.28 4.07
CA MET A 1 19.28 15.04 3.61
C MET A 1 18.45 13.88 4.09
N VAL A 2 18.11 12.96 3.19
CA VAL A 2 17.34 11.76 3.52
C VAL A 2 18.16 10.85 4.41
N LYS A 3 17.58 10.39 5.52
CA LYS A 3 18.16 9.44 6.48
C LYS A 3 17.44 8.09 6.48
N TYR A 4 16.17 8.05 6.10
CA TYR A 4 15.35 6.84 6.13
C TYR A 4 14.66 6.58 4.80
N ARG A 5 14.42 5.31 4.48
CA ARG A 5 13.59 4.90 3.33
C ARG A 5 12.45 4.03 3.80
N PHE A 6 11.23 4.51 3.62
CA PHE A 6 10.02 3.81 4.05
C PHE A 6 9.11 3.50 2.86
N TYR A 7 8.33 2.43 2.98
CA TYR A 7 7.35 2.03 1.99
C TYR A 7 6.01 1.71 2.69
N PRO A 8 4.87 1.86 2.02
CA PRO A 8 3.58 1.91 2.70
C PRO A 8 3.21 0.63 3.43
N THR A 9 3.54 -0.56 2.91
CA THR A 9 3.22 -1.82 3.61
C THR A 9 4.00 -1.97 4.92
N LEU A 10 5.25 -1.50 4.99
CA LEU A 10 6.01 -1.43 6.25
C LEU A 10 5.34 -0.51 7.28
N LEU A 11 4.97 0.70 6.86
CA LEU A 11 4.31 1.67 7.74
C LEU A 11 2.92 1.20 8.19
N ASN A 12 2.16 0.53 7.32
CA ASN A 12 0.88 -0.09 7.68
C ASN A 12 1.07 -1.23 8.70
N THR A 13 2.15 -2.01 8.59
CA THR A 13 2.51 -3.01 9.61
C THR A 13 2.85 -2.36 10.94
N PHE A 14 3.58 -1.24 10.93
CA PHE A 14 3.86 -0.47 12.14
C PHE A 14 2.59 0.12 12.77
N SER A 15 1.67 0.68 11.97
CA SER A 15 0.35 1.15 12.46
C SER A 15 -0.45 0.02 13.13
N ARG A 16 -0.39 -1.21 12.57
CA ARG A 16 -1.00 -2.40 13.19
C ARG A 16 -0.35 -2.75 14.52
N TYR A 17 0.97 -2.65 14.62
CA TYR A 17 1.69 -2.84 15.89
C TYR A 17 1.25 -1.80 16.94
N LEU A 18 1.19 -0.52 16.57
CA LEU A 18 0.76 0.57 17.47
C LEU A 18 -0.69 0.43 17.95
N SER A 19 -1.59 -0.07 17.10
CA SER A 19 -3.01 -0.21 17.43
C SER A 19 -3.28 -1.20 18.56
N GLY A 20 -2.30 -2.04 18.90
CA GLY A 20 -2.45 -3.11 19.89
C GLY A 20 -3.32 -4.25 19.35
N GLY A 21 -2.86 -5.48 19.52
CA GLY A 21 -3.59 -6.67 19.05
C GLY A 21 -2.66 -7.86 18.83
N ASN A 22 -3.04 -8.76 17.94
CA ASN A 22 -2.31 -10.00 17.66
C ASN A 22 -1.10 -9.79 16.73
N PHE A 23 -0.36 -8.68 16.87
CA PHE A 23 0.84 -8.40 16.09
C PHE A 23 1.99 -8.05 17.03
N THR A 24 2.98 -8.93 17.12
CA THR A 24 4.04 -8.83 18.11
C THR A 24 5.19 -7.94 17.62
N MET A 25 6.01 -7.47 18.56
CA MET A 25 7.24 -6.75 18.26
C MET A 25 8.20 -7.60 17.40
N GLN A 26 8.30 -8.90 17.64
CA GLN A 26 9.14 -9.77 16.81
C GLN A 26 8.65 -9.81 15.36
N GLN A 27 7.33 -9.90 15.14
CA GLN A 27 6.77 -9.86 13.78
C GLN A 27 7.02 -8.51 13.09
N LEU A 28 7.00 -7.41 13.84
CA LEU A 28 7.40 -6.10 13.33
C LEU A 28 8.88 -6.09 12.93
N LEU A 29 9.79 -6.54 13.81
CA LEU A 29 11.22 -6.62 13.52
C LEU A 29 11.51 -7.51 12.31
N ASP A 30 10.87 -8.67 12.21
CA ASP A 30 11.00 -9.56 11.05
C ASP A 30 10.57 -8.86 9.75
N THR A 31 9.51 -8.05 9.80
CA THR A 31 9.06 -7.25 8.66
C THR A 31 10.05 -6.15 8.30
N ILE A 32 10.56 -5.41 9.29
CA ILE A 32 11.57 -4.36 9.08
C ILE A 32 12.83 -4.96 8.44
N ASN A 33 13.27 -6.11 8.95
CA ASN A 33 14.48 -6.81 8.51
C ASN A 33 14.28 -7.68 7.26
N ARG A 34 13.08 -7.65 6.65
CA ARG A 34 12.71 -8.45 5.47
C ARG A 34 13.00 -9.95 5.63
N VAL A 35 12.79 -10.48 6.83
CA VAL A 35 12.92 -11.93 7.07
C VAL A 35 11.95 -12.64 6.13
N PRO A 36 12.43 -13.56 5.26
CA PRO A 36 11.57 -14.23 4.30
C PRO A 36 10.42 -14.97 4.97
N ALA A 37 9.20 -14.74 4.48
CA ALA A 37 8.01 -15.46 4.90
C ALA A 37 7.38 -16.16 3.69
N PRO A 38 6.78 -17.35 3.87
CA PRO A 38 6.10 -18.03 2.79
C PRO A 38 4.91 -17.20 2.30
N THR A 39 4.68 -17.21 0.99
CA THR A 39 3.48 -16.60 0.41
C THR A 39 2.27 -17.41 0.85
N THR A 40 1.30 -16.74 1.47
CA THR A 40 0.05 -17.38 1.88
C THR A 40 -0.88 -17.58 0.69
N VAL A 41 -1.78 -18.56 0.78
CA VAL A 41 -2.84 -18.79 -0.24
C VAL A 41 -3.66 -17.52 -0.51
N ALA A 42 -3.91 -16.71 0.52
CA ALA A 42 -4.61 -15.44 0.38
C ALA A 42 -3.83 -14.40 -0.44
N GLN A 43 -2.51 -14.31 -0.23
CA GLN A 43 -1.64 -13.42 -1.03
C GLN A 43 -1.56 -13.89 -2.47
N GLU A 44 -1.32 -15.18 -2.70
CA GLU A 44 -1.26 -15.77 -4.06
C GLU A 44 -2.58 -15.54 -4.81
N ARG A 45 -3.72 -15.77 -4.15
CA ARG A 45 -5.04 -15.52 -4.73
C ARG A 45 -5.24 -14.05 -5.09
N GLY A 46 -4.77 -13.13 -4.25
CA GLY A 46 -4.83 -11.69 -4.52
C GLY A 46 -4.01 -11.30 -5.75
N SER A 47 -2.76 -11.76 -5.83
CA SER A 47 -1.90 -11.49 -7.00
C SER A 47 -2.49 -12.05 -8.29
N ARG A 48 -3.00 -13.29 -8.27
CA ARG A 48 -3.67 -13.87 -9.45
C ARG A 48 -4.93 -13.10 -9.84
N PHE A 49 -5.68 -12.57 -8.87
CA PHE A 49 -6.85 -11.77 -9.18
C PHE A 49 -6.47 -10.47 -9.88
N GLU A 50 -5.37 -9.82 -9.45
CA GLU A 50 -4.82 -8.64 -10.12
C GLU A 50 -4.42 -8.96 -11.58
N ASP A 51 -3.69 -10.05 -11.79
CA ASP A 51 -3.30 -10.51 -13.13
C ASP A 51 -4.53 -10.80 -14.01
N ALA A 52 -5.56 -11.45 -13.45
CA ALA A 52 -6.82 -11.69 -14.15
C ALA A 52 -7.48 -10.38 -14.57
N VAL A 53 -7.67 -9.40 -13.66
CA VAL A 53 -8.39 -8.18 -14.02
C VAL A 53 -7.63 -7.25 -14.96
N ILE A 54 -6.28 -7.21 -14.86
CA ILE A 54 -5.43 -6.31 -15.65
C ILE A 54 -4.95 -6.94 -16.96
N LYS A 55 -4.50 -8.19 -16.92
CA LYS A 55 -3.85 -8.87 -18.07
C LYS A 55 -4.77 -9.88 -18.76
N GLY A 56 -5.83 -10.33 -18.08
CA GLY A 56 -6.72 -11.37 -18.58
C GLY A 56 -6.15 -12.79 -18.44
N GLU A 57 -5.26 -12.99 -17.46
CA GLU A 57 -4.62 -14.28 -17.19
C GLU A 57 -5.44 -15.08 -16.16
N ASP A 58 -5.56 -16.41 -16.35
CA ASP A 58 -6.24 -17.33 -15.41
C ASP A 58 -7.67 -16.88 -14.99
N GLU A 59 -8.41 -16.20 -15.88
CA GLU A 59 -9.76 -15.66 -15.56
C GLU A 59 -10.75 -16.74 -15.13
N GLU A 60 -10.62 -17.96 -15.66
CA GLU A 60 -11.48 -19.10 -15.37
C GLU A 60 -11.45 -19.54 -13.90
N ARG A 61 -10.46 -19.06 -13.13
CA ARG A 61 -10.34 -19.31 -11.68
C ARG A 61 -11.23 -18.40 -10.84
N PHE A 62 -11.83 -17.36 -11.43
CA PHE A 62 -12.62 -16.37 -10.73
C PHE A 62 -14.04 -16.27 -11.28
N ASN A 63 -14.94 -15.72 -10.48
CA ASN A 63 -16.31 -15.48 -10.93
C ASN A 63 -16.32 -14.36 -11.99
N ALA A 64 -16.86 -14.66 -13.18
CA ALA A 64 -16.88 -13.75 -14.32
C ALA A 64 -17.63 -12.44 -14.04
N ASP A 65 -18.75 -12.50 -13.30
CA ASP A 65 -19.53 -11.31 -12.93
C ASP A 65 -18.72 -10.38 -12.02
N ILE A 66 -17.90 -10.95 -11.13
CA ILE A 66 -16.99 -10.17 -10.27
C ILE A 66 -15.89 -9.54 -11.09
N LEU A 67 -15.25 -10.28 -12.00
CA LEU A 67 -14.23 -9.73 -12.90
C LEU A 67 -14.79 -8.57 -13.74
N GLU A 68 -15.97 -8.76 -14.32
CA GLU A 68 -16.63 -7.72 -15.12
C GLU A 68 -16.97 -6.49 -14.26
N LYS A 69 -17.61 -6.70 -13.11
CA LYS A 69 -17.95 -5.61 -12.18
C LYS A 69 -16.70 -4.84 -11.74
N PHE A 70 -15.61 -5.54 -11.44
CA PHE A 70 -14.33 -4.93 -11.05
C PHE A 70 -13.75 -4.07 -12.17
N ARG A 71 -13.70 -4.59 -13.41
CA ARG A 71 -13.22 -3.88 -14.60
C ARG A 71 -14.06 -2.65 -14.98
N ARG A 72 -15.32 -2.57 -14.56
CA ARG A 72 -16.15 -1.37 -14.75
C ARG A 72 -15.68 -0.19 -13.91
N HIS A 73 -15.01 -0.43 -12.77
CA HIS A 73 -14.50 0.62 -11.89
C HIS A 73 -13.05 1.04 -12.18
N LEU A 74 -12.29 0.21 -12.90
CA LEU A 74 -10.95 0.56 -13.38
C LEU A 74 -10.98 1.86 -14.20
N PRO A 75 -9.92 2.69 -14.12
CA PRO A 75 -9.85 3.92 -14.90
C PRO A 75 -9.84 3.61 -16.41
N ARG A 76 -10.47 4.49 -17.19
CA ARG A 76 -10.52 4.40 -18.65
C ARG A 76 -10.07 5.74 -19.26
N PRO A 77 -8.94 5.79 -19.98
CA PRO A 77 -7.95 4.72 -20.14
C PRO A 77 -7.14 4.46 -18.85
N ILE A 78 -6.65 3.23 -18.70
CA ILE A 78 -5.49 2.97 -17.84
C ILE A 78 -4.28 3.60 -18.55
N ILE A 79 -3.58 4.51 -17.86
CA ILE A 79 -2.44 5.23 -18.42
C ILE A 79 -1.15 4.44 -18.20
N GLU A 80 -0.99 3.86 -17.02
CA GLU A 80 0.20 3.13 -16.62
C GLU A 80 -0.15 2.17 -15.48
N THR A 81 0.54 1.03 -15.42
CA THR A 81 0.43 0.02 -14.35
C THR A 81 1.77 -0.08 -13.61
N GLN A 82 1.75 -0.49 -12.33
CA GLN A 82 2.94 -0.68 -11.50
C GLN A 82 3.82 0.59 -11.48
N VAL A 83 3.21 1.70 -11.09
CA VAL A 83 3.79 3.04 -11.17
C VAL A 83 4.65 3.34 -9.95
N TYR A 84 5.94 3.50 -10.16
CA TYR A 84 6.85 3.93 -9.11
C TYR A 84 6.51 5.34 -8.63
N CYS A 85 6.41 5.48 -7.31
CA CYS A 85 6.12 6.73 -6.62
C CYS A 85 7.20 7.00 -5.57
N GLN A 86 7.60 8.26 -5.44
CA GLN A 86 8.40 8.72 -4.31
C GLN A 86 7.95 10.09 -3.82
N TYR A 87 8.05 10.29 -2.51
CA TYR A 87 7.72 11.52 -1.82
C TYR A 87 8.69 11.72 -0.65
N GLU A 88 9.36 12.87 -0.62
CA GLU A 88 10.22 13.24 0.50
C GLU A 88 9.40 13.91 1.60
N ILE A 89 9.49 13.36 2.81
CA ILE A 89 8.83 13.84 4.03
C ILE A 89 9.94 14.07 5.06
N ASP A 90 10.33 15.33 5.25
CA ASP A 90 11.48 15.71 6.08
C ASP A 90 12.77 14.96 5.68
N ASP A 91 13.25 14.05 6.53
CA ASP A 91 14.41 13.19 6.35
C ASP A 91 14.05 11.77 5.90
N VAL A 92 12.82 11.54 5.43
CA VAL A 92 12.32 10.26 4.95
C VAL A 92 12.07 10.31 3.45
N LEU A 93 12.59 9.34 2.72
CA LEU A 93 12.13 9.01 1.38
C LEU A 93 11.04 7.95 1.49
N PHE A 94 9.78 8.37 1.32
CA PHE A 94 8.65 7.45 1.17
C PHE A 94 8.58 7.02 -0.29
N TYR A 95 8.53 5.71 -0.55
CA TYR A 95 8.51 5.17 -1.91
C TYR A 95 7.68 3.90 -2.03
N GLY A 96 7.28 3.57 -3.25
CA GLY A 96 6.57 2.33 -3.54
C GLY A 96 6.03 2.29 -4.95
N TYR A 97 5.13 1.33 -5.19
CA TYR A 97 4.43 1.16 -6.45
C TYR A 97 2.93 1.25 -6.18
N VAL A 98 2.21 2.01 -7.02
CA VAL A 98 0.75 1.95 -7.09
C VAL A 98 0.36 1.08 -8.29
N ASP A 99 -0.67 0.26 -8.13
CA ASP A 99 -0.98 -0.79 -9.11
C ASP A 99 -1.31 -0.21 -10.49
N LEU A 100 -2.02 0.92 -10.53
CA LEU A 100 -2.28 1.63 -11.77
C LEU A 100 -2.71 3.08 -11.56
N ILE A 101 -2.58 3.86 -12.63
CA ILE A 101 -3.10 5.23 -12.71
C ILE A 101 -3.96 5.44 -13.95
N GLY A 102 -4.97 6.28 -13.81
CA GLY A 102 -5.69 6.90 -14.92
C GLY A 102 -5.24 8.35 -15.12
N LYS A 103 -6.07 9.15 -15.80
CA LYS A 103 -5.80 10.58 -16.03
C LYS A 103 -5.83 11.44 -14.76
N TYR A 104 -6.70 11.11 -13.80
CA TYR A 104 -6.94 11.94 -12.60
C TYR A 104 -6.88 11.17 -11.28
N LYS A 105 -6.89 9.83 -11.33
CA LYS A 105 -6.92 8.95 -10.16
C LYS A 105 -5.84 7.88 -10.21
N ALA A 106 -5.31 7.52 -9.05
CA ALA A 106 -4.54 6.30 -8.84
C ALA A 106 -5.46 5.25 -8.23
N VAL A 107 -5.24 3.97 -8.56
CA VAL A 107 -6.03 2.86 -8.04
C VAL A 107 -5.10 1.81 -7.48
N ASP A 108 -5.46 1.31 -6.32
CA ASP A 108 -4.83 0.18 -5.66
C ASP A 108 -5.83 -0.96 -5.52
N ILE A 109 -5.47 -2.13 -6.01
CA ILE A 109 -6.30 -3.32 -6.08
C ILE A 109 -6.16 -4.09 -4.78
N LYS A 110 -7.30 -4.38 -4.14
CA LYS A 110 -7.33 -5.06 -2.85
C LYS A 110 -8.26 -6.25 -2.89
N THR A 111 -7.75 -7.42 -2.53
CA THR A 111 -8.58 -8.59 -2.26
C THR A 111 -8.60 -8.89 -0.77
N THR A 112 -9.73 -9.35 -0.25
CA THR A 112 -9.83 -9.79 1.14
C THR A 112 -10.83 -10.94 1.30
N ALA A 113 -10.83 -11.62 2.44
CA ALA A 113 -11.85 -12.64 2.72
C ALA A 113 -13.19 -12.01 3.17
N SER A 114 -13.12 -10.83 3.77
CA SER A 114 -14.27 -10.05 4.23
C SER A 114 -13.90 -8.58 4.27
N TYR A 115 -14.76 -7.75 3.69
CA TYR A 115 -14.61 -6.31 3.67
C TYR A 115 -15.61 -5.64 4.61
N GLN A 116 -15.13 -4.63 5.35
CA GLN A 116 -15.95 -3.76 6.19
C GLN A 116 -15.51 -2.32 5.92
N HIS A 117 -16.47 -1.46 5.63
CA HIS A 117 -16.22 -0.05 5.36
C HIS A 117 -16.23 0.78 6.65
N PRO A 118 -15.33 1.76 6.83
CA PRO A 118 -14.14 2.04 6.01
C PRO A 118 -12.91 1.26 6.50
N ARG A 119 -12.01 0.88 5.59
CA ARG A 119 -10.79 0.11 5.90
C ARG A 119 -9.50 0.85 5.59
N PHE A 120 -9.49 1.74 4.60
CA PHE A 120 -8.27 2.35 4.09
C PHE A 120 -8.10 3.83 4.44
N THR A 121 -8.93 4.37 5.34
CA THR A 121 -8.92 5.78 5.77
C THR A 121 -7.54 6.27 6.18
N PHE A 122 -6.80 5.45 6.92
CA PHE A 122 -5.48 5.79 7.45
C PHE A 122 -4.35 4.97 6.81
N ASN A 123 -4.62 4.34 5.66
CA ASN A 123 -3.61 3.54 4.99
C ASN A 123 -2.53 4.45 4.39
N HIS A 124 -1.26 4.06 4.52
CA HIS A 124 -0.13 4.85 4.05
C HIS A 124 -0.04 4.95 2.53
N GLN A 125 -0.74 4.12 1.76
CA GLN A 125 -0.83 4.28 0.30
C GLN A 125 -1.55 5.59 -0.11
N ASN A 126 -2.32 6.21 0.78
CA ASN A 126 -2.86 7.56 0.56
C ASN A 126 -1.76 8.60 0.31
N LEU A 127 -0.55 8.38 0.85
CA LEU A 127 0.60 9.26 0.62
C LEU A 127 1.09 9.25 -0.85
N TYR A 128 0.71 8.24 -1.65
CA TYR A 128 1.02 8.25 -3.09
C TYR A 128 0.43 9.46 -3.81
N LEU A 129 -0.67 10.06 -3.32
CA LEU A 129 -1.20 11.30 -3.92
C LEU A 129 -0.21 12.45 -3.85
N HIS A 130 0.59 12.54 -2.79
CA HIS A 130 1.60 13.59 -2.65
C HIS A 130 2.77 13.38 -3.61
N ALA A 131 3.10 12.12 -3.90
CA ALA A 131 4.07 11.75 -4.96
C ALA A 131 3.52 12.05 -6.37
N LEU A 132 2.24 11.77 -6.61
CA LEU A 132 1.64 11.81 -7.94
C LEU A 132 0.96 13.13 -8.31
N LYS A 133 0.81 14.08 -7.37
CA LYS A 133 0.11 15.35 -7.64
C LYS A 133 0.68 16.15 -8.82
N LYS A 134 1.99 16.08 -9.06
CA LYS A 134 2.60 16.76 -10.22
C LYS A 134 2.19 16.13 -11.57
N ARG A 135 1.74 14.88 -11.57
CA ARG A 135 1.19 14.16 -12.73
C ARG A 135 -0.32 14.38 -12.91
N GLY A 136 -0.92 15.31 -12.18
CA GLY A 136 -2.37 15.60 -12.27
C GLY A 136 -3.27 14.64 -11.49
N ILE A 137 -2.71 13.66 -10.78
CA ILE A 137 -3.48 12.73 -9.93
C ILE A 137 -3.98 13.46 -8.68
N ARG A 138 -5.27 13.31 -8.37
CA ARG A 138 -5.95 14.02 -7.25
C ARG A 138 -6.80 13.10 -6.37
N LEU A 139 -6.99 11.85 -6.79
CA LEU A 139 -7.84 10.86 -6.11
C LEU A 139 -7.10 9.53 -5.99
N MET A 140 -7.12 8.94 -4.80
CA MET A 140 -6.65 7.59 -4.52
C MET A 140 -7.86 6.71 -4.33
N GLU A 141 -8.01 5.67 -5.13
CA GLU A 141 -9.06 4.69 -4.96
C GLU A 141 -8.49 3.34 -4.53
N TYR A 142 -9.13 2.73 -3.54
CA TYR A 142 -8.96 1.32 -3.25
C TYR A 142 -10.10 0.58 -3.92
N LEU A 143 -9.79 -0.17 -4.98
CA LEU A 143 -10.76 -1.01 -5.66
C LEU A 143 -10.68 -2.40 -5.05
N ILE A 144 -11.75 -2.78 -4.35
CA ILE A 144 -11.72 -3.88 -3.40
C ILE A 144 -12.69 -4.96 -3.82
N THR A 145 -12.33 -6.22 -3.63
CA THR A 145 -13.28 -7.33 -3.65
C THR A 145 -13.05 -8.28 -2.49
N ASP A 146 -14.14 -8.83 -1.95
CA ASP A 146 -14.13 -9.98 -1.06
C ASP A 146 -14.45 -11.30 -1.80
N PHE A 147 -14.36 -11.26 -3.14
CA PHE A 147 -14.77 -12.30 -4.09
C PHE A 147 -16.28 -12.59 -4.13
N LYS A 148 -17.11 -11.79 -3.45
CA LYS A 148 -18.57 -11.83 -3.53
C LYS A 148 -19.13 -10.53 -4.11
N GLU A 149 -18.49 -9.42 -3.78
CA GLU A 149 -18.87 -8.09 -4.22
C GLU A 149 -17.64 -7.24 -4.56
N VAL A 150 -17.90 -6.09 -5.18
CA VAL A 150 -16.89 -5.08 -5.52
C VAL A 150 -17.22 -3.78 -4.81
N TYR A 151 -16.22 -3.21 -4.16
CA TYR A 151 -16.31 -2.00 -3.35
C TYR A 151 -15.26 -0.99 -3.80
N VAL A 152 -15.54 0.29 -3.55
CA VAL A 152 -14.60 1.38 -3.82
C VAL A 152 -14.53 2.28 -2.60
N GLU A 153 -13.32 2.50 -2.08
CA GLU A 153 -13.04 3.62 -1.19
C GLU A 153 -12.25 4.68 -1.95
N SER A 154 -12.58 5.95 -1.75
CA SER A 154 -11.97 7.06 -2.47
C SER A 154 -11.52 8.15 -1.52
N TYR A 155 -10.26 8.56 -1.64
CA TYR A 155 -9.62 9.58 -0.81
C TYR A 155 -9.01 10.65 -1.71
N SER A 156 -9.37 11.92 -1.49
CA SER A 156 -8.85 13.04 -2.28
C SER A 156 -7.49 13.51 -1.75
N LEU A 157 -6.81 14.37 -2.52
CA LEU A 157 -5.57 15.03 -2.08
C LEU A 157 -5.77 15.91 -0.81
N THR A 158 -7.01 16.28 -0.48
CA THR A 158 -7.35 17.04 0.74
C THR A 158 -7.70 16.14 1.92
N HIS A 159 -7.65 14.82 1.76
CA HIS A 159 -7.85 13.89 2.85
C HIS A 159 -6.76 14.10 3.92
N PRO A 160 -7.13 14.18 5.22
CA PRO A 160 -6.16 14.34 6.31
C PRO A 160 -5.08 13.26 6.31
N ILE A 161 -3.82 13.66 6.49
CA ILE A 161 -2.65 12.76 6.53
C ILE A 161 -1.86 12.84 7.84
N GLU A 162 -2.35 13.60 8.83
CA GLU A 162 -1.65 13.91 10.08
C GLU A 162 -1.33 12.63 10.86
N LYS A 163 -2.24 11.65 10.85
CA LYS A 163 -2.01 10.36 11.49
C LYS A 163 -0.84 9.61 10.84
N GLN A 164 -0.77 9.56 9.52
CA GLN A 164 0.32 8.89 8.80
C GLN A 164 1.66 9.61 9.02
N LEU A 165 1.66 10.95 9.05
CA LEU A 165 2.86 11.72 9.36
C LEU A 165 3.35 11.46 10.80
N GLU A 166 2.43 11.36 11.76
CA GLU A 166 2.76 11.00 13.14
C GLU A 166 3.28 9.56 13.24
N GLU A 167 2.67 8.60 12.54
CA GLU A 167 3.15 7.21 12.50
C GLU A 167 4.55 7.11 11.87
N ILE A 168 4.88 7.93 10.87
CA ILE A 168 6.25 8.05 10.33
C ILE A 168 7.22 8.58 11.40
N ARG A 169 6.82 9.60 12.17
CA ARG A 169 7.65 10.14 13.25
C ARG A 169 7.91 9.09 14.34
N LEU A 170 6.86 8.40 14.77
CA LEU A 170 6.95 7.31 15.75
C LEU A 170 7.78 6.14 15.23
N PHE A 171 7.68 5.82 13.93
CA PHE A 171 8.48 4.75 13.34
C PHE A 171 9.97 5.10 13.33
N LYS A 172 10.34 6.34 13.01
CA LYS A 172 11.73 6.81 13.17
C LYS A 172 12.23 6.62 14.60
N GLN A 173 11.44 7.02 15.59
CA GLN A 173 11.79 6.85 17.00
C GLN A 173 11.99 5.36 17.35
N PHE A 174 11.05 4.50 16.94
CA PHE A 174 11.17 3.06 17.15
C PHE A 174 12.46 2.49 16.56
N LEU A 175 12.83 2.90 15.34
CA LEU A 175 14.05 2.45 14.68
C LEU A 175 15.33 2.90 15.41
N GLU A 176 15.34 4.10 15.98
CA GLU A 176 16.47 4.56 16.78
C GLU A 176 16.60 3.80 18.10
N GLU A 177 15.49 3.61 18.82
CA GLU A 177 15.45 2.87 20.09
C GLU A 177 15.87 1.41 19.93
N HIS A 178 15.62 0.82 18.76
CA HIS A 178 15.89 -0.59 18.45
C HIS A 178 16.98 -0.76 17.39
N ARG A 179 17.85 0.26 17.22
CA ARG A 179 18.83 0.32 16.12
C ARG A 179 19.69 -0.95 16.01
N GLU A 180 20.08 -1.54 17.14
CA GLU A 180 20.90 -2.76 17.19
C GLU A 180 20.16 -4.00 16.65
N LEU A 181 18.82 -3.98 16.61
CA LEU A 181 17.98 -5.06 16.10
C LEU A 181 17.63 -4.89 14.61
N ILE A 182 17.99 -3.76 14.00
CA ILE A 182 17.67 -3.48 12.60
C ILE A 182 18.84 -3.90 11.70
N SER A 183 18.60 -4.91 10.87
CA SER A 183 19.59 -5.49 9.97
C SER A 183 19.36 -5.19 8.50
N ASP A 184 18.16 -4.73 8.09
CA ASP A 184 17.92 -4.34 6.69
C ASP A 184 18.67 -3.05 6.35
N PRO A 185 19.70 -3.10 5.49
CA PRO A 185 20.50 -1.93 5.12
C PRO A 185 19.71 -0.92 4.28
N LYS A 186 18.50 -1.27 3.81
CA LYS A 186 17.66 -0.36 3.03
C LYS A 186 16.92 0.64 3.88
N ILE A 187 16.77 0.40 5.19
CA ILE A 187 16.01 1.27 6.09
C ILE A 187 16.74 2.59 6.34
N PHE A 188 18.02 2.52 6.70
CA PHE A 188 18.86 3.69 6.91
C PHE A 188 19.64 4.03 5.64
N VAL A 189 19.66 5.30 5.27
CA VAL A 189 20.50 5.79 4.17
C VAL A 189 21.87 6.13 4.74
N THR A 190 22.88 5.36 4.37
CA THR A 190 24.28 5.72 4.65
C THR A 190 24.61 6.99 3.87
N PRO A 191 25.27 8.00 4.48
CA PRO A 191 25.84 9.12 3.72
C PRO A 191 26.77 8.56 2.64
N GLU A 192 26.63 9.06 1.40
CA GLU A 192 27.60 8.84 0.32
C GLU A 192 28.94 9.53 0.64
#